data_AF-A0A946HC00-F1
#
_entry.id   AF-A0A946HC00-F1
#
_cell.length_a   1.000
_cell.length_b   1.000
_cell.length_c   1.000
_cell.angle_alpha   90.00
_cell.angle_beta   90.00
_cell.angle_gamma   90.00
#
_symmetry.space_group_name_H-M   'P 1'
#
loop_
_entity.id
_entity.type
_entity.pdbx_description
1 polymer ?
#
loop_
_entity_poly.entity_id
_entity_poly.type
_entity_poly.pdbx_seq_one_letter_code
_entity_poly.pdbx_strand_id
1 'polypeptide(L)' 'MAKHEHGSMDTEVQEKTFDGFMSLVSKTAIVCVVFLVFLALVNG' A
#
# COMPACT_ATOMS: atom_id res chain seq x y z
N MET A 1 7.77 -11.76 34.01
CA MET A 1 6.93 -10.80 33.26
C MET A 1 7.85 -9.69 32.79
N ALA A 2 8.26 -9.69 31.52
CA ALA A 2 9.08 -8.58 31.00
C ALA A 2 8.31 -7.27 31.21
N LYS A 3 8.94 -6.26 31.81
CA LYS A 3 8.35 -4.91 31.92
C LYS A 3 8.25 -4.33 30.51
N HIS A 4 7.12 -4.54 29.85
CA HIS A 4 6.80 -3.87 28.60
C HIS A 4 6.02 -2.60 28.94
N GLU A 5 6.58 -1.44 28.60
CA GLU A 5 5.87 -0.16 28.71
C GLU A 5 4.92 -0.03 27.53
N HIS A 6 3.63 0.11 27.82
CA HIS A 6 2.60 0.24 26.81
C HIS A 6 2.89 1.45 25.91
N GLY A 7 2.91 1.23 24.59
CA GLY A 7 3.22 2.28 23.60
C GLY A 7 4.72 2.48 23.33
N SER A 8 5.61 1.80 24.06
CA SER A 8 7.06 1.82 23.80
C SER A 8 7.53 0.65 22.92
N MET A 9 6.61 -0.03 22.23
CA MET A 9 6.97 -1.07 21.26
C MET A 9 7.65 -0.43 20.05
N ASP A 10 8.74 -1.05 19.58
CA ASP A 10 9.34 -0.69 18.30
C ASP A 10 8.37 -1.00 17.14
N THR A 11 8.11 0.01 16.31
CA THR A 11 7.17 -0.03 15.19
C THR A 11 7.81 0.01 13.81
N GLU A 12 9.15 -0.09 13.71
CA GLU A 12 9.88 0.06 12.44
C GLU A 12 9.35 -0.88 11.34
N VAL A 13 9.06 -2.13 11.69
CA VAL A 13 8.55 -3.13 10.73
C VAL A 13 7.15 -2.79 10.24
N GLN A 14 6.29 -2.29 11.12
CA GLN A 14 4.91 -1.91 10.84
C GLN A 14 4.88 -0.69 9.91
N GLU A 15 5.70 0.32 10.20
CA GLU A 15 5.84 1.53 9.38
C GLU A 15 6.33 1.17 7.97
N LYS A 16 7.40 0.38 7.87
CA LYS A 16 7.93 -0.07 6.57
C LYS A 16 6.93 -0.92 5.78
N THR A 17 6.14 -1.75 6.47
CA THR A 17 5.08 -2.54 5.85
C THR A 17 3.97 -1.64 5.30
N PHE A 18 3.56 -0.62 6.07
CA PHE A 18 2.56 0.35 5.64
C PHE A 18 3.03 1.13 4.41
N ASP A 19 4.27 1.60 4.40
CA ASP A 19 4.85 2.28 3.24
C ASP A 19 4.85 1.39 1.98
N GLY A 20 5.23 0.12 2.15
CA GLY A 20 5.16 -0.88 1.10
C GLY A 20 3.73 -1.10 0.58
N PHE A 21 2.77 -1.23 1.49
CA PHE A 21 1.35 -1.36 1.16
C PHE A 21 0.84 -0.15 0.37
N MET A 22 1.13 1.07 0.83
CA MET A 22 0.70 2.29 0.14
C MET A 22 1.29 2.38 -1.27
N SER A 23 2.58 2.05 -1.45
CA SER A 23 3.21 1.99 -2.77
C SER A 23 2.51 1.00 -3.70
N LEU A 24 2.17 -0.19 -3.20
CA LEU A 24 1.48 -1.23 -3.97
C LEU A 24 0.07 -0.79 -4.38
N VAL A 25 -0.70 -0.23 -3.45
CA VAL A 25 -2.07 0.24 -3.72
C VAL A 25 -2.06 1.37 -4.74
N SER A 26 -1.17 2.36 -4.60
CA SER A 26 -1.07 3.47 -5.56
C SER A 26 -0.74 2.97 -6.97
N LYS A 27 0.25 2.07 -7.11
CA LYS A 27 0.61 1.49 -8.42
C LYS A 27 -0.54 0.69 -9.01
N THR A 28 -1.22 -0.10 -8.19
CA THR A 28 -2.38 -0.91 -8.62
C THR A 28 -3.51 -0.01 -9.12
N ALA A 29 -3.82 1.07 -8.39
CA ALA A 29 -4.83 2.03 -8.81
C ALA A 29 -4.50 2.67 -10.17
N ILE A 30 -3.24 3.10 -10.37
CA ILE A 30 -2.77 3.64 -11.66
C ILE A 30 -2.93 2.61 -12.78
N VAL A 31 -2.52 1.36 -12.56
CA VAL A 31 -2.66 0.27 -13.54
C VAL A 31 -4.13 0.05 -13.91
N CYS A 32 -5.03 0.01 -12.93
CA CYS A 32 -6.47 -0.14 -13.18
C CYS A 32 -7.01 1.01 -14.04
N VAL A 33 -6.66 2.26 -13.72
CA VAL A 33 -7.10 3.42 -14.51
C VAL A 33 -6.57 3.36 -15.94
N VAL A 34 -5.27 3.10 -16.12
CA VAL A 34 -4.65 2.98 -17.45
C VAL A 34 -5.30 1.84 -18.25
N PHE A 35 -5.56 0.71 -17.60
CA PHE A 35 -6.21 -0.44 -18.23
C PHE A 35 -7.64 -0.10 -18.69
N LEU A 36 -8.44 0.57 -17.86
CA LEU A 36 -9.79 1.00 -18.23
C LEU A 36 -9.78 2.00 -19.39
N VAL A 37 -8.85 2.97 -19.38
CA VAL A 37 -8.67 3.91 -20.49
C VAL A 37 -8.29 3.18 -21.77
N PHE A 38 -7.35 2.22 -21.69
CA PHE A 38 -6.95 1.41 -22.84
C PHE A 38 -8.13 0.61 -23.42
N LEU A 39 -8.92 -0.06 -22.56
CA LEU A 39 -10.12 -0.77 -23.00
C LEU A 39 -11.11 0.15 -23.69
N ALA A 40 -11.31 1.37 -23.17
CA ALA A 40 -12.17 2.37 -23.79
C ALA A 40 -11.65 2.84 -25.16
N LEU A 41 -10.33 2.91 -25.36
CA LEU A 41 -9.73 3.30 -26.65
C LEU A 41 -9.77 2.17 -27.69
N VAL A 42 -9.66 0.91 -27.26
CA VAL A 42 -9.62 -0.25 -28.17
C VAL A 42 -11.02 -0.77 -28.54
N ASN A 43 -12.01 -0.60 -27.66
CA ASN A 43 -13.38 -1.09 -27.84
C ASN A 43 -14.43 0.04 -27.88
N GLY A 44 -14.00 1.31 -27.90
CA GLY A 44 -14.86 2.48 -28.09
C GLY A 44 -15.00 2.88 -29.54
#